data_AF-A0A1H5S0X1-F1
#
_entry.id   AF-A0A1H5S0X1-F1
#
_cell.length_a   1.000
_cell.length_b   1.000
_cell.length_c   1.000
_cell.angle_alpha   90.00
_cell.angle_beta   90.00
_cell.angle_gamma   90.00
#
_symmetry.space_group_name_H-M   'P 1'
#
loop_
_entity.id
_entity.type
_entity.pdbx_description
1 polymer ?
#
loop_
_entity_poly.entity_id
_entity_poly.type
_entity_poly.pdbx_seq_one_letter_code
_entity_poly.pdbx_strand_id
1 'polypeptide(L)'
;MSPATIRGIALLLVVSVIYGAGLFTGRAMVGQEFAEYREDTALDALVDQAHFTVEQNKLNTKLADLSQLHQQEKARAEAAESKLLADVQSGDRRLSVLANGCTATTSATSGSLDDAPPRTELDPAHAGRIVTITQDGDDGIRALNALQDYVCTVCQPEEAGWSFCDRDGRARVLPETE
;
A
#
# COMPACT_ATOMS: atom_id res chain seq x y z
N MET A 1 29.41 86.87 2.64
CA MET A 1 28.18 86.10 2.33
C MET A 1 27.01 87.06 2.39
N SER A 2 26.17 87.13 1.35
CA SER A 2 25.05 88.08 1.31
C SER A 2 23.99 87.69 2.37
N PRO A 3 23.35 88.65 3.07
CA PRO A 3 22.29 88.35 4.05
C PRO A 3 21.14 87.53 3.45
N ALA A 4 20.93 87.59 2.13
CA ALA A 4 19.97 86.75 1.41
C ALA A 4 20.37 85.26 1.40
N THR A 5 21.67 84.95 1.28
CA THR A 5 22.18 83.57 1.26
C THR A 5 22.07 82.91 2.62
N ILE A 6 22.28 83.66 3.70
CA ILE A 6 22.16 83.17 5.09
C ILE A 6 20.70 82.82 5.41
N ARG A 7 19.75 83.66 4.98
CA ARG A 7 18.31 83.38 5.14
C ARG A 7 17.85 82.15 4.35
N GLY A 8 18.37 81.97 3.13
CA GLY A 8 18.05 80.80 2.30
C GLY A 8 18.55 79.48 2.92
N ILE A 9 19.78 79.46 3.43
CA ILE A 9 20.36 78.28 4.09
C ILE A 9 19.60 77.96 5.39
N ALA A 10 19.24 78.98 6.17
CA ALA A 10 18.47 78.77 7.41
C ALA A 10 17.11 78.12 7.15
N LEU A 11 16.39 78.55 6.10
CA LEU A 11 15.11 77.94 5.73
C LEU A 11 15.27 76.49 5.26
N LEU A 12 16.31 76.18 4.48
CA LEU A 12 16.56 74.81 4.03
C LEU A 12 16.87 73.85 5.18
N LEU A 13 17.64 74.30 6.18
CA LEU A 13 17.92 73.48 7.35
C LEU A 13 16.65 73.17 8.15
N VAL A 14 15.79 74.17 8.36
CA VAL A 14 14.50 73.97 9.06
C VAL A 14 13.61 72.98 8.32
N VAL A 15 13.49 73.10 6.99
CA VAL A 15 12.70 72.16 6.18
C VAL A 15 13.30 70.75 6.24
N SER A 16 14.63 70.61 6.19
CA SER A 16 15.28 69.29 6.28
C SER A 16 15.05 68.59 7.62
N VAL A 17 15.03 69.35 8.72
CA VAL A 17 14.80 68.81 10.07
C VAL A 17 13.35 68.37 10.23
N ILE A 18 12.39 69.15 9.74
CA ILE A 18 10.97 68.79 9.76
C ILE A 18 10.73 67.53 8.91
N TYR A 19 11.32 67.46 7.72
CA TYR A 19 11.20 66.32 6.83
C TYR A 19 11.84 65.05 7.42
N GLY A 20 13.04 65.18 8.00
CA GLY A 20 13.75 64.08 8.66
C GLY A 20 12.99 63.53 9.88
N ALA A 21 12.40 64.41 10.68
CA ALA A 21 11.59 64.01 11.83
C ALA A 21 10.32 63.26 11.41
N GLY A 22 9.61 63.75 10.38
CA GLY A 22 8.41 63.08 9.85
C GLY A 22 8.71 61.70 9.25
N LEU A 23 9.84 61.56 8.55
CA LEU A 23 10.24 60.26 7.99
C LEU A 23 10.60 59.26 9.10
N PHE A 24 11.27 59.71 10.17
CA PHE A 24 11.68 58.85 11.27
C PHE A 24 10.50 58.34 12.09
N THR A 25 9.58 59.23 12.49
CA THR A 25 8.41 58.85 13.30
C THR A 25 7.43 58.00 12.50
N GLY A 26 7.22 58.30 11.23
CA GLY A 26 6.38 57.50 10.34
C GLY A 26 6.91 56.06 10.19
N ARG A 27 8.23 55.88 10.06
CA ARG A 27 8.83 54.54 9.98
C ARG A 27 8.78 53.77 11.31
N ALA A 28 8.92 54.46 12.44
CA ALA A 28 8.87 53.83 13.75
C ALA A 28 7.48 53.27 14.07
N MET A 29 6.43 54.05 13.78
CA MET A 29 5.04 53.64 14.05
C MET A 29 4.62 52.45 13.18
N VAL A 30 4.94 52.52 11.89
CA VAL A 30 4.64 51.44 10.94
C VAL A 30 5.42 50.16 11.27
N GLY A 31 6.64 50.28 11.78
CA GLY A 31 7.44 49.13 12.19
C GLY A 31 6.86 48.36 13.39
N GLN A 32 6.17 49.04 14.32
CA GLN A 32 5.57 48.39 15.49
C GLN A 32 4.31 47.61 15.12
N GLU A 33 3.43 48.17 14.30
CA GLU A 33 2.20 47.49 13.85
C GLU A 33 2.52 46.26 12.99
N PHE A 34 3.56 46.33 12.16
CA PHE A 34 4.04 45.16 11.42
C PHE A 34 4.77 44.11 12.27
N ALA A 35 5.25 44.44 13.48
CA ALA A 35 5.88 43.47 14.37
C ALA A 35 4.84 42.56 15.02
N GLU A 36 3.74 43.13 15.50
CA GLU A 36 2.63 42.39 16.13
C GLU A 36 1.90 41.50 15.11
N TYR A 37 1.64 42.02 13.90
CA TYR A 37 1.03 41.22 12.82
C TYR A 37 1.88 40.03 12.36
N ARG A 38 3.22 40.12 12.45
CA ARG A 38 4.12 39.01 12.12
C ARG A 38 4.07 37.88 13.14
N GLU A 39 3.83 38.19 14.41
CA GLU A 39 3.78 37.18 15.46
C GLU A 39 2.53 36.30 15.31
N ASP A 40 1.38 36.94 15.08
CA ASP A 40 0.12 36.22 14.84
C ASP A 40 0.14 35.39 13.55
N THR A 41 0.65 35.96 12.45
CA THR A 41 0.75 35.24 11.18
C THR A 41 1.79 34.13 11.19
N ALA A 42 2.89 34.28 11.94
CA ALA A 42 3.87 33.23 12.11
C ALA A 42 3.31 32.06 12.95
N LEU A 43 2.53 32.35 14.00
CA LEU A 43 1.85 31.34 14.79
C LEU A 43 0.80 30.59 13.97
N ASP A 44 -0.01 31.29 13.17
CA ASP A 44 -1.02 30.66 12.31
C ASP A 44 -0.39 29.74 11.24
N ALA A 45 0.69 30.19 10.59
CA ALA A 45 1.43 29.37 9.63
C ALA A 45 2.08 28.14 10.27
N LEU A 46 2.59 28.25 11.51
CA LEU A 46 3.14 27.12 12.26
C LEU A 46 2.05 26.12 12.67
N VAL A 47 0.86 26.60 13.05
CA VAL A 47 -0.29 25.75 13.40
C VAL A 47 -0.80 25.01 12.17
N ASP A 48 -0.93 25.68 11.02
CA ASP A 48 -1.36 25.04 9.77
C ASP A 48 -0.35 23.96 9.31
N GLN A 49 0.95 24.28 9.38
CA GLN A 49 2.02 23.31 9.11
C GLN A 49 2.00 22.13 10.08
N ALA A 50 1.76 22.38 11.37
CA ALA A 50 1.64 21.32 12.37
C ALA A 50 0.41 20.44 12.10
N HIS A 51 -0.72 21.04 11.70
CA HIS A 51 -1.94 20.31 11.39
C HIS A 51 -1.75 19.38 10.19
N PHE A 52 -1.15 19.88 9.10
CA PHE A 52 -0.81 19.07 7.93
C PHE A 52 0.14 17.93 8.28
N THR A 53 1.17 18.20 9.10
CA THR A 53 2.14 17.17 9.52
C THR A 53 1.48 16.08 10.36
N VAL A 54 0.57 16.46 11.26
CA VAL A 54 -0.19 15.51 12.08
C VAL A 54 -1.12 14.66 11.22
N GLU A 55 -1.79 15.23 10.23
CA GLU A 55 -2.65 14.48 9.30
C GLU A 55 -1.84 13.49 8.46
N GLN A 56 -0.72 13.94 7.88
CA GLN A 56 0.18 13.06 7.13
C GLN A 56 0.70 11.92 8.01
N ASN A 57 1.14 12.22 9.23
CA ASN A 57 1.58 11.20 10.17
C ASN A 57 0.47 10.22 10.52
N LYS A 58 -0.77 10.68 10.74
CA LYS A 58 -1.93 9.81 10.99
C LYS A 58 -2.22 8.88 9.82
N LEU A 59 -2.10 9.36 8.58
CA LEU A 59 -2.27 8.54 7.39
C LEU A 59 -1.15 7.51 7.26
N ASN A 60 0.10 7.94 7.45
CA ASN A 60 1.26 7.06 7.41
C ASN A 60 1.19 5.98 8.50
N THR A 61 0.79 6.33 9.73
CA THR A 61 0.60 5.33 10.80
C THR A 61 -0.49 4.35 10.44
N LYS A 62 -1.63 4.80 9.87
CA LYS A 62 -2.69 3.90 9.43
C LYS A 62 -2.24 2.96 8.31
N LEU A 63 -1.47 3.46 7.34
CA LEU A 63 -0.91 2.64 6.27
C LEU A 63 0.08 1.62 6.82
N ALA A 64 0.96 2.03 7.75
CA ALA A 64 1.89 1.14 8.41
C ALA A 64 1.13 0.04 9.19
N ASP A 65 0.12 0.41 9.97
CA ASP A 65 -0.72 -0.54 10.71
C ASP A 65 -1.44 -1.52 9.78
N LEU A 66 -2.05 -1.02 8.69
CA LEU A 66 -2.71 -1.88 7.70
C LEU A 66 -1.73 -2.82 7.00
N SER A 67 -0.52 -2.33 6.70
CA SER A 67 0.54 -3.16 6.11
C SER A 67 0.99 -4.25 7.08
N GLN A 68 1.15 -3.91 8.36
CA GLN A 68 1.53 -4.85 9.41
C GLN A 68 0.45 -5.91 9.60
N LEU A 69 -0.82 -5.49 9.65
CA LEU A 69 -1.97 -6.41 9.74
C LEU A 69 -2.00 -7.37 8.54
N HIS A 70 -1.86 -6.86 7.32
CA HIS A 70 -1.80 -7.71 6.11
C HIS A 70 -0.65 -8.73 6.17
N GLN A 71 0.54 -8.33 6.60
CA GLN A 71 1.68 -9.25 6.73
C GLN A 71 1.43 -10.32 7.81
N GLN A 72 0.82 -9.94 8.93
CA GLN A 72 0.46 -10.88 9.99
C GLN A 72 -0.63 -11.87 9.55
N GLU A 73 -1.65 -11.40 8.84
CA GLU A 73 -2.71 -12.25 8.29
C GLU A 73 -2.16 -13.23 7.25
N LYS A 74 -1.27 -12.75 6.36
CA LYS A 74 -0.58 -13.60 5.39
C LYS A 74 0.25 -14.68 6.09
N ALA A 75 1.10 -14.32 7.05
CA ALA A 75 1.92 -15.27 7.79
C ALA A 75 1.06 -16.29 8.56
N ARG A 76 -0.09 -15.87 9.10
CA ARG A 76 -1.03 -16.76 9.78
C ARG A 76 -1.65 -17.76 8.80
N ALA A 77 -2.02 -17.33 7.59
CA ALA A 77 -2.56 -18.19 6.55
C ALA A 77 -1.53 -19.24 6.11
N GLU A 78 -0.28 -18.82 5.85
CA GLU A 78 0.83 -19.72 5.50
C GLU A 78 1.13 -20.75 6.62
N ALA A 79 1.09 -20.32 7.88
CA ALA A 79 1.24 -21.22 9.03
C ALA A 79 0.09 -22.22 9.15
N ALA A 80 -1.15 -21.82 8.85
CA ALA A 80 -2.30 -22.71 8.86
C ALA A 80 -2.22 -23.75 7.73
N GLU A 81 -1.80 -23.34 6.53
CA GLU A 81 -1.62 -24.24 5.39
C GLU A 81 -0.52 -25.27 5.63
N SER A 82 0.67 -24.83 6.07
CA SER A 82 1.77 -25.73 6.40
C SER A 82 1.40 -26.73 7.50
N LYS A 83 0.59 -26.31 8.48
CA LYS A 83 0.03 -27.22 9.48
C LYS A 83 -0.90 -28.25 8.85
N LEU A 84 -1.82 -27.85 7.97
CA LEU A 84 -2.72 -28.80 7.29
C LEU A 84 -1.95 -29.82 6.47
N LEU A 85 -0.89 -29.37 5.77
CA LEU A 85 0.00 -30.26 5.03
C LEU A 85 0.70 -31.26 5.97
N ALA A 86 1.20 -30.78 7.12
CA ALA A 86 1.81 -31.64 8.13
C ALA A 86 0.82 -32.68 8.70
N ASP A 87 -0.41 -32.26 9.00
CA ASP A 87 -1.47 -33.15 9.50
C ASP A 87 -1.85 -34.21 8.45
N VAL A 88 -1.81 -33.88 7.15
CA VAL A 88 -2.01 -34.85 6.06
C VAL A 88 -0.84 -35.83 5.96
N GLN A 89 0.40 -35.34 6.08
CA GLN A 89 1.60 -36.18 6.01
C GLN A 89 1.74 -37.11 7.22
N SER A 90 1.33 -36.68 8.42
CA SER A 90 1.30 -37.51 9.63
C SER A 90 0.15 -38.52 9.63
N GLY A 91 -0.86 -38.32 8.76
CA GLY A 91 -2.07 -39.13 8.72
C GLY A 91 -3.11 -38.75 9.79
N ASP A 92 -2.89 -37.65 10.53
CA ASP A 92 -3.89 -37.05 11.42
C ASP A 92 -5.10 -36.54 10.63
N ARG A 93 -4.88 -36.10 9.38
CA ARG A 93 -5.90 -35.81 8.38
C ARG A 93 -5.81 -36.82 7.23
N ARG A 94 -6.85 -37.65 7.07
CA ARG A 94 -6.89 -38.69 6.03
C ARG A 94 -7.64 -38.23 4.79
N LEU A 95 -7.03 -38.41 3.62
CA LEU A 95 -7.67 -38.18 2.32
C LEU A 95 -8.33 -39.47 1.84
N SER A 96 -9.57 -39.39 1.36
CA SER A 96 -10.30 -40.53 0.81
C SER A 96 -10.69 -40.29 -0.64
N VAL A 97 -10.54 -41.31 -1.47
CA VAL A 97 -10.91 -41.28 -2.90
C VAL A 97 -11.95 -42.35 -3.19
N LEU A 98 -12.80 -42.13 -4.21
CA LEU A 98 -13.76 -43.12 -4.66
C LEU A 98 -13.01 -44.26 -5.37
N ALA A 99 -13.34 -45.51 -5.02
CA ALA A 99 -12.71 -46.70 -5.56
C ALA A 99 -13.75 -47.55 -6.31
N ASN A 100 -13.79 -47.42 -7.63
CA ASN A 100 -14.62 -48.30 -8.46
C ASN A 100 -13.90 -49.65 -8.62
N GLY A 101 -14.37 -50.68 -7.90
CA GLY A 101 -13.93 -52.07 -8.09
C GLY A 101 -13.20 -52.73 -6.91
N CYS A 102 -12.95 -52.01 -5.81
CA CYS A 102 -12.45 -52.63 -4.57
C CYS A 102 -13.63 -53.13 -3.74
N THR A 103 -13.91 -54.44 -3.79
CA THR A 103 -14.78 -55.10 -2.80
C THR A 103 -14.08 -55.07 -1.44
N ALA A 104 -14.40 -54.09 -0.60
CA ALA A 104 -13.90 -54.04 0.77
C ALA A 104 -14.32 -55.32 1.50
N THR A 105 -13.34 -56.14 1.89
CA THR A 105 -13.58 -57.33 2.72
C THR A 105 -13.53 -56.93 4.19
N THR A 106 -14.45 -56.06 4.64
CA THR A 106 -14.50 -55.68 6.06
C THR A 106 -15.91 -55.37 6.52
N SER A 107 -16.29 -56.00 7.65
CA SER A 107 -17.61 -55.99 8.26
C SER A 107 -18.23 -54.60 8.39
N ALA A 108 -19.51 -54.51 8.04
CA ALA A 108 -20.36 -53.37 8.29
C ALA A 108 -20.31 -52.97 9.78
N THR A 109 -19.64 -51.87 10.10
CA THR A 109 -19.83 -51.19 11.37
C THR A 109 -21.17 -50.46 11.32
N SER A 110 -22.03 -50.78 12.30
CA SER A 110 -23.37 -50.22 12.44
C SER A 110 -23.32 -48.70 12.63
N GLY A 111 -23.66 -47.94 11.58
CA GLY A 111 -23.78 -46.49 11.70
C GLY A 111 -23.75 -45.66 10.42
N SER A 112 -23.69 -46.25 9.22
CA SER A 112 -23.65 -45.46 7.98
C SER A 112 -25.05 -45.08 7.53
N LEU A 113 -25.38 -43.79 7.60
CA LEU A 113 -26.36 -43.19 6.71
C LEU A 113 -25.73 -43.09 5.30
N ASP A 114 -26.52 -43.46 4.31
CA ASP A 114 -26.36 -43.30 2.86
C ASP A 114 -25.45 -44.28 2.10
N ASP A 115 -25.97 -44.73 0.95
CA ASP A 115 -25.32 -45.52 -0.12
C ASP A 115 -24.20 -44.73 -0.81
N ALA A 116 -23.20 -44.28 -0.05
CA ALA A 116 -22.03 -43.64 -0.64
C ALA A 116 -21.20 -44.68 -1.41
N PRO A 117 -20.72 -44.38 -2.65
CA PRO A 117 -19.86 -45.29 -3.38
C PRO A 117 -18.61 -45.66 -2.55
N PRO A 118 -18.08 -46.88 -2.67
CA PRO A 118 -16.96 -47.36 -1.86
C PRO A 118 -15.78 -46.38 -1.97
N ARG A 119 -15.31 -45.89 -0.82
CA ARG A 119 -14.13 -45.01 -0.72
C ARG A 119 -12.96 -45.77 -0.10
N THR A 120 -11.76 -45.48 -0.59
CA THR A 120 -10.50 -45.98 -0.02
C THR A 120 -9.69 -44.82 0.54
N GLU A 121 -9.09 -45.02 1.72
CA GLU A 121 -8.16 -44.06 2.30
C GLU A 121 -6.82 -44.12 1.58
N LEU A 122 -6.26 -42.96 1.28
CA LEU A 122 -4.96 -42.85 0.66
C LEU A 122 -3.85 -42.97 1.72
N ASP A 123 -2.75 -43.65 1.38
CA ASP A 123 -1.57 -43.70 2.23
C ASP A 123 -1.05 -42.27 2.53
N PRO A 124 -0.73 -41.92 3.79
CA PRO A 124 -0.32 -40.56 4.17
C PRO A 124 0.86 -40.01 3.36
N ALA A 125 1.85 -40.86 3.01
CA ALA A 125 2.98 -40.42 2.20
C ALA A 125 2.57 -40.13 0.75
N HIS A 126 1.61 -40.88 0.19
CA HIS A 126 1.02 -40.57 -1.11
C HIS A 126 0.13 -39.32 -1.07
N ALA A 127 -0.70 -39.19 -0.04
CA ALA A 127 -1.57 -38.03 0.17
C ALA A 127 -0.76 -36.73 0.25
N GLY A 128 0.29 -36.71 1.07
CA GLY A 128 1.19 -35.55 1.20
C GLY A 128 1.86 -35.16 -0.12
N ARG A 129 2.30 -36.16 -0.91
CA ARG A 129 2.91 -35.91 -2.23
C ARG A 129 1.94 -35.27 -3.22
N ILE A 130 0.68 -35.72 -3.26
CA ILE A 130 -0.35 -35.13 -4.13
C ILE A 130 -0.56 -33.66 -3.79
N VAL A 131 -0.74 -33.34 -2.51
CA VAL A 131 -0.96 -31.95 -2.06
C VAL A 131 0.25 -31.06 -2.37
N THR A 132 1.47 -31.56 -2.10
CA THR A 132 2.69 -30.78 -2.36
C THR A 132 2.85 -30.48 -3.86
N ILE A 133 2.62 -31.46 -4.74
CA ILE A 133 2.67 -31.24 -6.20
C ILE A 133 1.66 -30.19 -6.65
N THR A 134 0.46 -30.17 -6.06
CA THR A 134 -0.55 -29.15 -6.40
C THR A 134 -0.16 -27.76 -5.92
N GLN A 135 0.49 -27.64 -4.76
CA GLN A 135 1.01 -26.37 -4.25
C GLN A 135 2.14 -25.84 -5.14
N ASP A 136 3.13 -26.68 -5.45
CA ASP A 136 4.23 -26.33 -6.35
C ASP A 136 3.71 -25.93 -7.75
N GLY A 137 2.66 -26.62 -8.21
CA GLY A 137 1.97 -26.32 -9.47
C GLY A 137 1.29 -24.95 -9.47
N ASP A 138 0.56 -24.61 -8.40
CA ASP A 138 -0.08 -23.30 -8.23
C ASP A 138 0.96 -22.17 -8.18
N ASP A 139 2.05 -22.37 -7.44
CA ASP A 139 3.16 -21.42 -7.38
C ASP A 139 3.83 -21.21 -8.75
N GLY A 140 4.04 -22.30 -9.49
CA GLY A 140 4.56 -22.25 -10.86
C GLY A 140 3.63 -21.47 -11.81
N ILE A 141 2.32 -21.72 -11.75
CA ILE A 141 1.32 -21.02 -12.56
C ILE A 141 1.28 -19.52 -12.19
N ARG A 142 1.30 -19.18 -10.90
CA ARG A 142 1.35 -17.80 -10.42
C ARG A 142 2.61 -17.08 -10.91
N ALA A 143 3.77 -17.72 -10.81
CA ALA A 143 5.03 -17.16 -11.31
C ALA A 143 5.00 -16.95 -12.82
N LEU A 144 4.43 -17.89 -13.57
CA LEU A 144 4.28 -17.78 -15.02
C LEU A 144 3.32 -16.63 -15.39
N ASN A 145 2.18 -16.51 -14.72
CA ASN A 145 1.24 -15.41 -14.95
C ASN A 145 1.88 -14.05 -14.68
N ALA A 146 2.65 -13.91 -13.59
CA ALA A 146 3.39 -12.69 -13.29
C ALA A 146 4.41 -12.34 -14.39
N LEU A 147 5.09 -13.34 -14.96
CA LEU A 147 6.00 -13.12 -16.09
C LEU A 147 5.25 -12.69 -17.35
N GLN A 148 4.11 -13.30 -17.64
CA GLN A 148 3.30 -12.92 -18.80
C GLN A 148 2.79 -11.47 -18.68
N ASP A 149 2.30 -11.08 -17.51
CA ASP A 149 1.89 -9.70 -17.21
C ASP A 149 3.07 -8.72 -17.33
N TYR A 150 4.26 -9.10 -16.83
CA TYR A 150 5.46 -8.29 -16.99
C TYR A 150 5.80 -8.04 -18.47
N VAL A 151 5.72 -9.07 -19.31
CA VAL A 151 5.98 -8.94 -20.76
C VAL A 151 4.93 -8.03 -21.41
N CYS A 152 3.64 -8.18 -21.08
CA CYS A 152 2.59 -7.33 -21.64
C CYS A 152 2.69 -5.86 -21.20
N THR A 153 3.16 -5.59 -19.98
CA THR A 153 3.26 -4.22 -19.43
C THR A 153 4.55 -3.50 -19.80
N VAL A 154 5.70 -4.18 -19.73
CA VAL A 154 7.02 -3.57 -19.87
C VAL A 154 7.58 -3.71 -21.27
N CYS A 155 7.39 -4.88 -21.89
CA CYS A 155 7.98 -5.17 -23.19
C CYS A 155 7.09 -4.75 -24.37
N GLN A 156 6.24 -3.72 -24.20
CA GLN A 156 5.24 -3.26 -25.18
C GLN A 156 5.69 -3.51 -26.63
N PRO A 157 5.18 -4.56 -27.30
CA PRO A 157 5.60 -4.86 -28.65
C PRO A 157 4.96 -3.80 -29.55
N GLU A 158 5.78 -2.84 -29.97
CA GLU A 158 5.34 -1.58 -30.56
C GLU A 158 4.42 -1.74 -31.79
N GLU A 159 4.42 -2.88 -32.51
CA GLU A 159 3.68 -2.99 -33.78
C GLU A 159 3.00 -4.33 -34.15
N ALA A 160 2.75 -5.28 -33.25
CA ALA A 160 2.13 -6.56 -33.67
C ALA A 160 0.94 -6.98 -32.84
N GLY A 161 -0.21 -7.11 -33.50
CA GLY A 161 -1.46 -7.66 -32.98
C GLY A 161 -1.32 -9.10 -32.50
N TRP A 162 -0.96 -9.26 -31.24
CA TRP A 162 -1.00 -10.55 -30.56
C TRP A 162 -2.27 -10.56 -29.72
N SER A 163 -3.12 -11.55 -29.93
CA SER A 163 -4.34 -11.76 -29.13
C SER A 163 -4.07 -12.16 -27.68
N PHE A 164 -2.80 -12.08 -27.25
CA PHE A 164 -2.27 -12.60 -26.00
C PHE A 164 -2.29 -11.56 -24.87
N CYS A 165 -2.11 -10.27 -25.16
CA CYS A 165 -2.24 -9.22 -24.16
C CYS A 165 -3.62 -8.55 -24.30
N ASP A 166 -4.33 -8.37 -23.18
CA ASP A 166 -5.55 -7.58 -23.15
C ASP A 166 -5.23 -6.08 -23.11
N ARG A 167 -6.23 -5.26 -23.42
CA ARG A 167 -6.11 -3.80 -23.51
C ARG A 167 -5.81 -3.15 -22.15
N ASP A 168 -5.99 -3.86 -21.06
CA ASP A 168 -5.61 -3.46 -19.70
C ASP A 168 -4.13 -3.75 -19.37
N GLY A 169 -3.36 -4.31 -20.32
CA GLY A 169 -1.95 -4.62 -20.17
C GLY A 169 -1.66 -5.95 -19.48
N ARG A 170 -2.68 -6.76 -19.17
CA ARG A 170 -2.51 -8.11 -18.62
C ARG A 170 -2.49 -9.19 -19.70
N ALA A 171 -1.94 -10.35 -19.37
CA ALA A 171 -2.05 -11.52 -20.21
C ALA A 171 -3.52 -11.99 -20.26
N ARG A 172 -4.02 -12.30 -21.46
CA ARG A 172 -5.39 -12.77 -21.69
C ARG A 172 -5.51 -14.20 -21.17
N VAL A 173 -6.38 -14.41 -20.19
CA VAL A 173 -6.78 -15.74 -19.75
C VAL A 173 -7.56 -16.41 -20.89
N LEU A 174 -7.04 -17.51 -21.44
CA LEU A 174 -7.77 -18.31 -22.43
C LEU A 174 -9.05 -18.85 -21.78
N PRO A 175 -10.20 -18.83 -22.47
CA PRO A 175 -11.42 -19.44 -21.92
C PRO A 175 -11.13 -20.90 -21.59
N GLU A 176 -11.52 -21.34 -20.39
CA GLU A 176 -11.47 -22.76 -20.03
C GLU A 176 -12.28 -23.52 -21.08
N THR A 177 -11.63 -24.44 -21.79
CA THR A 177 -12.33 -25.37 -22.67
C THR A 177 -13.09 -26.34 -21.77
N GLU A 178 -14.38 -26.10 -21.61
CA GLU A 178 -15.34 -27.03 -20.97
C GLU A 178 -15.28 -28.44 -21.59
#